data_AF-A0A401PWR2-F1
#
_entry.id   AF-A0A401PWR2-F1
#
_cell.length_a   1.000
_cell.length_b   1.000
_cell.length_c   1.000
_cell.angle_alpha   90.00
_cell.angle_beta   90.00
_cell.angle_gamma   90.00
#
_symmetry.space_group_name_H-M   'P 1'
#
loop_
_entity.id
_entity.type
_entity.pdbx_description
1 polymer ?
#
loop_
_entity_poly.entity_id
_entity_poly.type
_entity_poly.pdbx_seq_one_letter_code
_entity_poly.pdbx_strand_id
1 'polypeptide(L)'
;MREPRFRDNFWSTDITSSVGYDNLIQHMNDGRKTCKELEDFIKQRASIEEKYGKELVSLSKKVCGQTELNTLKRAFDVFKQQMENVGLLHIQLAVSLREEMKKLEEFREKQKDHRKKTEHCMENLHKQKAAFFKKTMDSKKTYEQKCKEKDEAEQTLNRGSGMNNSKQQEKLQAKANQSKQSAEDASE
;
A
#
# COMPACT_ATOMS: atom_id res chain seq x y z
N MET A 1 -23.88 13.03 -2.01
CA MET A 1 -23.19 11.72 -2.08
C MET A 1 -22.07 11.71 -1.05
N ARG A 2 -21.86 10.61 -0.31
CA ARG A 2 -20.68 10.46 0.56
C ARG A 2 -19.46 10.13 -0.31
N GLU A 3 -18.31 10.70 0.03
CA GLU A 3 -17.04 10.42 -0.64
C GLU A 3 -16.60 8.97 -0.39
N PRO A 4 -16.14 8.24 -1.43
CA PRO A 4 -15.70 6.86 -1.29
C PRO A 4 -14.41 6.80 -0.44
N ARG A 5 -14.38 5.89 0.54
CA ARG A 5 -13.24 5.71 1.45
C ARG A 5 -12.58 4.35 1.22
N PHE A 6 -11.25 4.28 1.31
CA PHE A 6 -10.50 3.02 1.14
C PHE A 6 -10.99 1.92 2.08
N ARG A 7 -11.19 2.25 3.36
CA ARG A 7 -11.68 1.29 4.36
C ARG A 7 -13.06 0.70 4.05
N ASP A 8 -13.83 1.28 3.13
CA ASP A 8 -15.18 0.84 2.78
C ASP A 8 -15.19 0.05 1.46
N ASN A 9 -14.11 0.08 0.65
CA ASN A 9 -14.14 -0.36 -0.75
C ASN A 9 -13.06 -1.39 -1.15
N PHE A 10 -12.14 -1.75 -0.24
CA PHE A 10 -11.02 -2.66 -0.55
C PHE A 10 -11.11 -3.98 0.22
N TRP A 11 -12.32 -4.40 0.60
CA TRP A 11 -12.59 -5.72 1.16
C TRP A 11 -12.97 -6.72 0.07
N SER A 12 -12.61 -7.99 0.27
CA SER A 12 -13.00 -9.09 -0.61
C SER A 12 -14.03 -9.99 0.07
N THR A 13 -14.86 -10.67 -0.72
CA THR A 13 -15.77 -11.72 -0.25
C THR A 13 -15.03 -12.98 0.15
N ASP A 14 -13.86 -13.25 -0.45
CA ASP A 14 -12.95 -14.29 0.01
C ASP A 14 -12.20 -13.78 1.25
N ILE A 15 -12.50 -14.41 2.39
CA ILE A 15 -11.93 -14.06 3.70
C ILE A 15 -10.41 -14.16 3.72
N THR A 16 -9.79 -15.02 2.91
CA THR A 16 -8.34 -15.19 2.85
C THR A 16 -7.67 -14.25 1.87
N SER A 17 -8.42 -13.68 0.92
CA SER A 17 -7.89 -12.77 -0.08
C SER A 17 -7.25 -11.52 0.53
N SER A 18 -6.16 -11.08 -0.08
CA SER A 18 -5.45 -9.83 0.20
C SER A 18 -5.53 -8.82 -0.95
N VAL A 19 -6.22 -9.15 -2.06
CA VAL A 19 -6.17 -8.37 -3.32
C VAL A 19 -6.48 -6.89 -3.12
N GLY A 20 -7.48 -6.57 -2.29
CA GLY A 20 -7.81 -5.18 -1.98
C GLY A 20 -6.68 -4.44 -1.26
N TYR A 21 -6.04 -5.08 -0.29
CA TYR A 21 -4.86 -4.53 0.37
C TYR A 21 -3.68 -4.39 -0.61
N ASP A 22 -3.45 -5.39 -1.45
CA ASP A 22 -2.36 -5.39 -2.43
C ASP A 22 -2.50 -4.22 -3.42
N ASN A 23 -3.73 -3.91 -3.86
CA ASN A 23 -4.03 -2.74 -4.68
C ASN A 23 -3.71 -1.42 -3.95
N LEU A 24 -4.02 -1.31 -2.65
CA LEU A 24 -3.69 -0.12 -1.86
C LEU A 24 -2.17 0.07 -1.75
N ILE A 25 -1.42 -1.01 -1.50
CA ILE A 25 0.04 -0.95 -1.44
C ILE A 25 0.65 -0.61 -2.79
N GLN A 26 0.12 -1.16 -3.88
CA GLN A 26 0.53 -0.79 -5.22
C GLN A 26 0.33 0.71 -5.47
N HIS A 27 -0.84 1.24 -5.14
CA HIS A 27 -1.14 2.67 -5.27
C HIS A 27 -0.18 3.55 -4.44
N MET A 28 0.14 3.15 -3.20
CA MET A 28 1.11 3.86 -2.36
C MET A 28 2.54 3.80 -2.94
N ASN A 29 2.93 2.68 -3.55
CA ASN A 29 4.21 2.53 -4.24
C ASN A 29 4.29 3.43 -5.48
N ASP A 30 3.21 3.53 -6.25
CA ASP A 30 3.15 4.39 -7.43
C ASP A 30 3.22 5.86 -7.03
N GLY A 31 2.54 6.28 -5.97
CA GLY A 31 2.71 7.63 -5.41
C GLY A 31 4.16 7.95 -5.03
N ARG A 32 4.91 6.97 -4.50
CA ARG A 32 6.34 7.12 -4.22
C ARG A 32 7.17 7.31 -5.50
N LYS A 33 6.84 6.59 -6.58
CA LYS A 33 7.50 6.75 -7.89
C LYS A 33 7.24 8.16 -8.44
N THR A 34 6.00 8.64 -8.39
CA THR A 34 5.64 10.01 -8.79
C THR A 34 6.44 11.06 -8.00
N CYS A 35 6.66 10.86 -6.70
CA CYS A 35 7.53 11.76 -5.92
C CYS A 35 8.98 11.77 -6.44
N LYS A 36 9.51 10.62 -6.89
CA LYS A 36 10.86 10.56 -7.48
C LYS A 36 10.91 11.23 -8.85
N GLU A 37 9.90 11.02 -9.69
CA GLU A 37 9.78 11.69 -10.98
C GLU A 37 9.72 13.22 -10.82
N LEU A 38 8.96 13.71 -9.84
CA LEU A 38 8.89 15.14 -9.52
C LEU A 38 10.22 15.69 -9.00
N GLU A 39 10.95 14.94 -8.17
CA GLU A 39 12.30 15.30 -7.73
C GLU A 39 13.24 15.49 -8.93
N ASP A 40 13.26 14.52 -9.84
CA ASP A 40 14.11 14.57 -11.03
C ASP A 40 13.70 15.71 -11.97
N PHE A 41 12.41 16.02 -12.06
CA PHE A 41 11.89 17.15 -12.83
C PHE A 41 12.34 18.50 -12.23
N ILE A 42 12.21 18.68 -10.91
CA ILE A 42 12.66 19.89 -10.21
C ILE A 42 14.18 20.05 -10.34
N LYS A 43 14.94 18.97 -10.27
CA LYS A 43 16.40 18.97 -10.46
C LYS A 43 16.79 19.48 -11.85
N GLN A 44 16.12 19.00 -12.89
CA GLN A 44 16.35 19.48 -14.26
C GLN A 44 15.99 20.95 -14.40
N ARG A 45 14.83 21.37 -13.86
CA ARG A 45 14.43 22.78 -13.85
C ARG A 45 15.48 23.66 -13.15
N ALA A 46 15.96 23.26 -11.97
CA ALA A 46 17.00 24.01 -11.25
C ALA A 46 18.31 24.13 -12.03
N SER A 47 18.66 23.13 -12.85
CA SER A 47 19.83 23.20 -13.75
C SER A 47 19.62 24.20 -14.89
N ILE A 48 18.41 24.28 -15.45
CA ILE A 48 18.06 25.23 -16.52
C ILE A 48 18.10 26.66 -15.98
N GLU A 49 17.46 26.90 -14.83
CA GLU A 49 17.41 28.21 -14.17
C GLU A 49 18.83 28.70 -13.81
N GLU A 50 19.68 27.82 -13.28
CA GLU A 50 21.08 28.16 -12.95
C GLU A 50 21.89 28.51 -14.21
N LYS A 51 21.75 27.74 -15.30
CA LYS A 51 22.45 28.00 -16.55
C LYS A 51 22.02 29.36 -17.13
N TYR A 52 20.71 29.61 -17.20
CA TYR A 52 20.16 30.86 -17.71
C TYR A 52 20.64 32.07 -16.90
N GLY A 53 20.56 31.98 -15.57
CA GLY A 53 21.02 33.04 -14.68
C GLY A 53 22.52 33.33 -14.83
N LYS A 54 23.36 32.30 -14.92
CA LYS A 54 24.82 32.45 -15.17
C LYS A 54 25.12 33.08 -16.52
N GLU A 55 24.41 32.68 -17.58
CA GLU A 55 24.58 33.26 -18.91
C GLU A 55 24.16 34.73 -18.96
N LEU A 56 23.07 35.11 -18.28
CA LEU A 56 22.66 36.52 -18.13
C LEU A 56 23.70 37.37 -17.40
N VAL A 57 24.21 36.90 -16.26
CA VAL A 57 25.27 37.60 -15.49
C VAL A 57 26.57 37.70 -16.29
N SER A 58 26.90 36.70 -17.10
CA SER A 58 28.07 36.75 -17.98
C SER A 58 27.88 37.78 -19.09
N LEU A 59 26.69 37.81 -19.70
CA LEU A 59 26.35 38.74 -20.76
C LEU A 59 26.30 40.20 -20.26
N SER A 60 25.78 40.44 -19.06
CA SER A 60 25.75 41.78 -18.44
C SER A 60 27.13 42.37 -18.20
N LYS A 61 28.20 41.57 -18.19
CA LYS A 61 29.59 42.04 -18.04
C LYS A 61 30.26 42.39 -19.36
N LYS A 62 29.69 41.97 -20.51
CA LYS A 62 30.25 42.30 -21.83
C LYS A 62 30.13 43.77 -22.15
N VAL A 63 31.03 44.25 -23.01
CA VAL A 63 31.02 45.63 -23.51
C VAL A 63 29.76 45.85 -24.36
N CYS A 64 29.00 46.89 -24.06
CA CYS A 64 27.82 47.34 -24.81
C CYS A 64 27.69 48.85 -24.62
N GLY A 65 27.56 49.60 -25.71
CA GLY A 65 27.47 51.07 -25.65
C GLY A 65 28.76 51.77 -25.18
N GLN A 66 29.94 51.24 -25.52
CA GLN A 66 31.23 51.79 -25.06
C GLN A 66 31.48 53.23 -25.53
N THR A 67 31.05 53.54 -26.75
CA THR A 67 31.22 54.84 -27.39
C THR A 67 30.14 55.85 -27.00
N GLU A 68 29.10 55.40 -26.30
CA GLU A 68 27.98 56.25 -25.91
C GLU A 68 28.34 57.19 -24.76
N LEU A 69 27.73 58.36 -24.74
CA LEU A 69 27.98 59.41 -23.75
C LEU A 69 26.68 59.86 -23.07
N ASN A 70 26.82 60.61 -21.98
CA ASN A 70 25.72 61.30 -21.30
C ASN A 70 24.55 60.36 -20.90
N THR A 71 23.32 60.76 -21.22
CA THR A 71 22.09 60.07 -20.79
C THR A 71 21.95 58.69 -21.42
N LEU A 72 22.41 58.50 -22.66
CA LEU A 72 22.35 57.21 -23.34
C LEU A 72 23.33 56.20 -22.71
N LYS A 73 24.55 56.64 -22.35
CA LYS A 73 25.48 55.80 -21.58
C LYS A 73 24.89 55.33 -20.25
N ARG A 74 24.25 56.24 -19.51
CA ARG A 74 23.56 55.91 -18.24
C ARG A 74 22.43 54.90 -18.46
N ALA A 75 21.66 55.03 -19.54
CA ALA A 75 20.61 54.07 -19.87
C ALA A 75 21.17 52.66 -20.14
N PHE A 76 22.31 52.56 -20.85
CA PHE A 76 23.00 51.28 -21.05
C PHE A 76 23.51 50.67 -19.74
N ASP A 77 24.06 51.48 -18.83
CA ASP A 77 24.52 50.98 -17.52
C ASP A 77 23.37 50.45 -16.67
N VAL A 78 22.25 51.16 -16.63
CA VAL A 78 21.03 50.69 -15.94
C VAL A 78 20.51 49.41 -16.57
N PHE A 79 20.47 49.33 -17.91
CA PHE A 79 20.06 48.12 -18.63
C PHE A 79 20.92 46.91 -18.25
N LYS A 80 22.25 47.05 -18.27
CA LYS A 80 23.18 45.99 -17.87
C LYS A 80 23.00 45.59 -16.40
N GLN A 81 22.78 46.56 -15.50
CA GLN A 81 22.50 46.28 -14.09
C GLN A 81 21.20 45.47 -13.91
N GLN A 82 20.14 45.80 -14.65
CA GLN A 82 18.89 45.04 -14.60
C GLN A 82 19.07 43.60 -15.11
N MET A 83 19.85 43.41 -16.19
CA MET A 83 20.19 42.06 -16.66
C MET A 83 20.94 41.24 -15.61
N GLU A 84 21.93 41.84 -14.92
CA GLU A 84 22.65 41.18 -13.84
C GLU A 84 21.71 40.80 -12.70
N ASN A 85 20.86 41.72 -12.27
CA ASN A 85 19.89 41.48 -11.19
C ASN A 85 18.94 40.31 -11.53
N VAL A 86 18.39 40.29 -12.75
CA VAL A 86 17.54 39.16 -13.21
C VAL A 86 18.33 37.86 -13.20
N GLY A 87 19.57 37.86 -13.71
CA GLY A 87 20.43 36.67 -13.69
C GLY A 87 20.68 36.14 -12.28
N LEU A 88 20.94 37.02 -11.31
CA LEU A 88 21.11 36.65 -9.90
C LEU A 88 19.83 36.06 -9.29
N LEU A 89 18.65 36.61 -9.61
CA LEU A 89 17.36 36.08 -9.15
C LEU A 89 17.12 34.64 -9.66
N HIS A 90 17.45 34.36 -10.93
CA HIS A 90 17.35 33.00 -11.48
C HIS A 90 18.32 32.01 -10.80
N ILE A 91 19.53 32.44 -10.47
CA ILE A 91 20.48 31.62 -9.70
C ILE A 91 19.93 31.33 -8.30
N GLN A 92 19.35 32.33 -7.63
CA GLN A 92 18.73 32.15 -6.31
C GLN A 92 17.51 31.22 -6.36
N LEU A 93 16.68 31.34 -7.41
CA LEU A 93 15.57 30.44 -7.66
C LEU A 93 16.07 28.99 -7.83
N ALA A 94 17.14 28.78 -8.58
CA ALA A 94 17.74 27.46 -8.74
C ALA A 94 18.21 26.84 -7.40
N VAL A 95 18.77 27.65 -6.49
CA VAL A 95 19.11 27.20 -5.12
C VAL A 95 17.85 26.81 -4.35
N SER A 96 16.83 27.66 -4.35
CA SER A 96 15.56 27.41 -3.67
C SER A 96 14.88 26.13 -4.17
N LEU A 97 14.91 25.88 -5.49
CA LEU A 97 14.38 24.65 -6.07
C LEU A 97 15.11 23.40 -5.59
N ARG A 98 16.44 23.47 -5.40
CA ARG A 98 17.22 22.34 -4.84
C ARG A 98 16.88 22.08 -3.38
N GLU A 99 16.53 23.11 -2.61
CA GLU A 99 16.08 22.96 -1.24
C GLU A 99 14.70 22.30 -1.17
N GLU A 100 13.75 22.72 -2.00
CA GLU A 100 12.43 22.08 -2.09
C GLU A 100 12.54 20.62 -2.58
N MET A 101 13.43 20.35 -3.53
CA MET A 101 13.76 18.99 -3.97
C MET A 101 14.24 18.11 -2.80
N LYS A 102 15.11 18.62 -1.93
CA LYS A 102 15.58 17.88 -0.73
C LYS A 102 14.44 17.59 0.24
N LYS A 103 13.53 18.54 0.47
CA LYS A 103 12.34 18.31 1.31
C LYS A 103 11.46 17.20 0.74
N LEU A 104 11.31 17.14 -0.58
CA LEU A 104 10.56 16.08 -1.26
C LEU A 104 11.25 14.71 -1.13
N GLU A 105 12.57 14.67 -1.22
CA GLU A 105 13.37 13.46 -0.96
C GLU A 105 13.16 12.94 0.47
N GLU A 106 13.28 13.81 1.47
CA GLU A 106 13.04 13.46 2.87
C GLU A 106 11.61 12.95 3.10
N PHE A 107 10.62 13.61 2.50
CA PHE A 107 9.22 13.17 2.54
C PHE A 107 9.06 11.76 1.95
N ARG A 108 9.65 11.49 0.78
CA ARG A 108 9.60 10.19 0.12
C ARG A 108 10.21 9.08 0.98
N GLU A 109 11.35 9.33 1.63
CA GLU A 109 11.99 8.32 2.48
C GLU A 109 11.21 8.10 3.78
N LYS A 110 10.64 9.14 4.41
CA LYS A 110 9.71 8.99 5.54
C LYS A 110 8.48 8.16 5.16
N GLN A 111 7.90 8.40 3.98
CA GLN A 111 6.76 7.64 3.47
C GLN A 111 7.11 6.14 3.32
N LYS A 112 8.28 5.83 2.74
CA LYS A 112 8.79 4.46 2.58
C LYS A 112 8.95 3.75 3.92
N ASP A 113 9.54 4.41 4.91
CA ASP A 113 9.77 3.81 6.23
C ASP A 113 8.46 3.53 6.97
N HIS A 114 7.51 4.46 6.91
CA HIS A 114 6.18 4.24 7.49
C HIS A 114 5.46 3.09 6.81
N ARG A 115 5.46 3.06 5.47
CA ARG A 115 4.80 2.02 4.69
C ARG A 115 5.38 0.63 4.97
N LYS A 116 6.71 0.48 5.03
CA LYS A 116 7.36 -0.81 5.34
C LYS A 116 6.94 -1.37 6.71
N LYS A 117 6.79 -0.53 7.72
CA LYS A 117 6.31 -0.94 9.05
C LYS A 117 4.88 -1.48 8.97
N THR A 118 4.01 -0.79 8.25
CA THR A 118 2.62 -1.22 8.03
C THR A 118 2.57 -2.52 7.23
N GLU A 119 3.35 -2.64 6.16
CA GLU A 119 3.45 -3.86 5.34
C GLU A 119 3.84 -5.09 6.16
N HIS A 120 4.86 -4.96 7.03
CA HIS A 120 5.27 -6.04 7.90
C HIS A 120 4.18 -6.47 8.89
N CYS A 121 3.48 -5.52 9.50
CA CYS A 121 2.36 -5.80 10.39
C CYS A 121 1.23 -6.55 9.66
N MET A 122 0.86 -6.06 8.47
CA MET A 122 -0.20 -6.64 7.65
C MET A 122 0.15 -8.04 7.14
N GLU A 123 1.40 -8.30 6.78
CA GLU A 123 1.86 -9.63 6.38
C GLU A 123 1.65 -10.65 7.52
N ASN A 124 1.99 -10.28 8.76
CA ASN A 124 1.78 -11.13 9.94
C ASN A 124 0.29 -11.37 10.19
N LEU A 125 -0.55 -10.33 10.08
CA LEU A 125 -2.00 -10.46 10.24
C LEU A 125 -2.63 -11.35 9.16
N HIS A 126 -2.19 -11.23 7.90
CA HIS A 126 -2.67 -12.09 6.82
C HIS A 126 -2.29 -13.56 7.04
N LYS A 127 -1.05 -13.84 7.50
CA LYS A 127 -0.61 -15.20 7.85
C LYS A 127 -1.46 -15.79 8.99
N GLN A 128 -1.70 -15.01 10.05
CA GLN A 128 -2.54 -15.45 11.16
C GLN A 128 -3.98 -15.71 10.72
N LYS A 129 -4.57 -14.79 9.94
CA LYS A 129 -5.93 -14.93 9.36
C LYS A 129 -6.05 -16.23 8.56
N ALA A 130 -5.09 -16.49 7.66
CA ALA A 130 -5.08 -17.70 6.84
C ALA A 130 -4.95 -18.98 7.70
N ALA A 131 -4.09 -18.96 8.72
CA ALA A 131 -3.92 -20.09 9.64
C ALA A 131 -5.20 -20.39 10.44
N PHE A 132 -5.85 -19.36 11.00
CA PHE A 132 -7.12 -19.53 11.71
C PHE A 132 -8.25 -20.00 10.81
N PHE A 133 -8.32 -19.45 9.59
CA PHE A 133 -9.31 -19.89 8.61
C PHE A 133 -9.13 -21.37 8.27
N LYS A 134 -7.89 -21.81 7.99
CA LYS A 134 -7.58 -23.22 7.73
C LYS A 134 -8.00 -24.11 8.91
N LYS A 135 -7.60 -23.75 10.13
CA LYS A 135 -7.98 -24.50 11.34
C LYS A 135 -9.50 -24.62 11.47
N THR A 136 -10.21 -23.52 11.23
CA THR A 136 -11.69 -23.48 11.29
C THR A 136 -12.32 -24.38 10.23
N MET A 137 -11.80 -24.37 9.01
CA MET A 137 -12.29 -25.23 7.92
C MET A 137 -12.01 -26.71 8.19
N ASP A 138 -10.86 -27.04 8.77
CA ASP A 138 -10.53 -28.40 9.19
C ASP A 138 -11.47 -28.88 10.32
N SER A 139 -11.72 -28.04 11.34
CA SER A 139 -12.70 -28.32 12.40
C SER A 139 -14.12 -28.53 11.83
N LYS A 140 -14.56 -27.65 10.92
CA LYS A 140 -15.85 -27.80 10.22
C LYS A 140 -15.95 -29.15 9.51
N LYS A 141 -14.91 -29.54 8.77
CA LYS A 141 -14.88 -30.81 8.03
C LYS A 141 -14.95 -32.01 9.00
N THR A 142 -14.23 -31.96 10.12
CA THR A 142 -14.30 -32.98 11.17
C THR A 142 -15.72 -33.09 11.74
N TYR A 143 -16.33 -31.96 12.10
CA TYR A 143 -17.70 -31.93 12.60
C TYR A 143 -18.70 -32.51 11.58
N GLU A 144 -18.63 -32.10 10.31
CA GLU A 144 -19.48 -32.63 9.24
C GLU A 144 -19.31 -34.15 9.06
N GLN A 145 -18.09 -34.67 9.21
CA GLN A 145 -17.82 -36.10 9.16
C GLN A 145 -18.43 -36.83 10.36
N LYS A 146 -18.33 -36.27 11.57
CA LYS A 146 -18.93 -36.85 12.79
C LYS A 146 -20.45 -36.85 12.75
N CYS A 147 -21.08 -35.82 12.18
CA CYS A 147 -22.52 -35.81 11.93
C CYS A 147 -22.95 -36.94 10.99
N LYS A 148 -22.22 -37.18 9.90
CA LYS A 148 -22.50 -38.31 9.00
C LYS A 148 -22.36 -39.66 9.69
N GLU A 149 -21.30 -39.85 10.48
CA GLU A 149 -21.09 -41.09 11.25
C GLU A 149 -22.21 -41.35 12.27
N LYS A 150 -22.74 -40.29 12.88
CA LYS A 150 -23.92 -40.35 13.75
C LYS A 150 -25.16 -40.78 12.97
N ASP A 151 -25.46 -40.11 11.86
CA ASP A 151 -26.64 -40.41 11.03
C ASP A 151 -26.62 -41.86 10.51
N GLU A 152 -25.45 -42.35 10.08
CA GLU A 152 -25.24 -43.74 9.65
C GLU A 152 -25.42 -44.75 10.80
N ALA A 153 -24.94 -44.43 12.00
CA ALA A 153 -25.10 -45.27 13.18
C ALA A 153 -26.58 -45.35 13.62
N GLU A 154 -27.31 -44.23 13.58
CA GLU A 154 -28.75 -44.17 13.86
C GLU A 154 -29.57 -44.95 12.82
N GLN A 155 -29.24 -44.83 11.53
CA GLN A 155 -29.88 -45.65 10.47
C GLN A 155 -29.61 -47.15 10.66
N THR A 156 -28.39 -47.52 11.03
CA THR A 156 -28.03 -48.93 11.28
C THR A 156 -28.77 -49.49 12.50
N LEU A 157 -28.90 -48.70 13.57
CA LEU A 157 -29.71 -49.06 14.74
C LEU A 157 -31.17 -49.29 14.37
N ASN A 158 -31.77 -48.37 13.58
CA ASN A 158 -33.16 -48.47 13.13
C ASN A 158 -33.41 -49.65 12.19
N ARG A 159 -32.42 -50.09 11.40
CA ARG A 159 -32.53 -51.30 10.57
C ARG A 159 -32.35 -52.58 11.39
N GLY A 160 -31.54 -52.53 12.44
CA GLY A 160 -31.25 -53.66 13.34
C GLY A 160 -32.31 -53.92 14.41
N SER A 161 -33.27 -53.02 14.61
CA SER A 161 -34.31 -53.11 15.65
C SER A 161 -35.31 -54.27 15.46
N GLY A 162 -35.27 -54.97 14.32
CA GLY A 162 -36.03 -56.20 14.06
C GLY A 162 -35.27 -57.51 14.31
N MET A 163 -34.03 -57.47 14.84
CA MET A 163 -33.22 -58.65 15.10
C MET A 163 -33.43 -59.22 16.50
N ASN A 164 -33.69 -60.52 16.63
CA ASN A 164 -33.98 -61.21 17.91
C ASN A 164 -32.75 -61.44 18.82
N ASN A 165 -31.64 -60.70 18.62
CA ASN A 165 -30.39 -60.87 19.35
C ASN A 165 -30.09 -59.64 20.23
N SER A 166 -30.49 -59.72 21.50
CA SER A 166 -30.35 -58.63 22.49
C SER A 166 -28.92 -58.09 22.62
N LYS A 167 -27.88 -58.96 22.61
CA LYS A 167 -26.47 -58.51 22.70
C LYS A 167 -26.04 -57.70 21.48
N GLN A 168 -26.56 -58.03 20.31
CA GLN A 168 -26.24 -57.31 19.07
C GLN A 168 -26.94 -55.95 19.03
N GLN A 169 -28.16 -55.86 19.56
CA GLN A 169 -28.92 -54.63 19.68
C GLN A 169 -28.27 -53.63 20.65
N GLU A 170 -27.83 -54.07 21.83
CA GLU A 170 -27.07 -53.23 22.78
C GLU A 170 -25.79 -52.67 22.15
N LYS A 171 -25.07 -53.48 21.38
CA LYS A 171 -23.84 -53.06 20.69
C LYS A 171 -24.12 -51.96 19.66
N LEU A 172 -25.22 -52.08 18.90
CA LEU A 172 -25.64 -51.05 17.95
C LEU A 172 -26.03 -49.74 18.67
N GLN A 173 -26.72 -49.85 19.81
CA GLN A 173 -27.15 -48.69 20.58
C GLN A 173 -25.98 -47.96 21.24
N ALA A 174 -25.00 -48.69 21.78
CA ALA A 174 -23.76 -48.12 22.29
C ALA A 174 -22.97 -47.38 21.20
N LYS A 175 -22.91 -47.93 19.98
CA LYS A 175 -22.25 -47.28 18.84
C LYS A 175 -22.97 -46.00 18.42
N ALA A 176 -24.30 -46.00 18.38
CA ALA A 176 -25.08 -44.79 18.07
C ALA A 176 -24.86 -43.67 19.11
N ASN A 177 -24.88 -44.01 20.40
CA ASN A 177 -24.61 -43.06 21.48
C ASN A 177 -23.17 -42.51 21.43
N GLN A 178 -22.18 -43.36 21.13
CA GLN A 178 -20.79 -42.93 20.99
C GLN A 178 -20.58 -41.98 19.80
N SER A 179 -21.19 -42.29 18.65
CA SER A 179 -21.14 -41.40 17.47
C SER A 179 -21.84 -40.07 17.74
N LYS A 180 -22.96 -40.09 18.49
CA LYS A 180 -23.65 -38.87 18.92
C LYS A 180 -22.78 -37.98 19.81
N GLN A 181 -22.17 -38.54 20.86
CA GLN A 181 -21.25 -37.79 21.73
C GLN A 181 -20.06 -37.23 20.94
N SER A 182 -19.48 -38.02 20.03
CA SER A 182 -18.35 -37.58 19.21
C SER A 182 -18.71 -36.41 18.27
N ALA A 183 -19.97 -36.29 17.85
CA ALA A 183 -20.45 -35.17 17.05
C ALA A 183 -20.69 -33.91 17.91
N GLU A 184 -21.20 -34.09 19.13
CA GLU A 184 -21.37 -33.01 20.11
C GLU A 184 -20.00 -32.44 20.54
N ASP A 185 -19.03 -33.29 20.87
CA ASP A 185 -17.66 -32.87 21.23
C ASP A 185 -16.96 -32.14 20.08
N ALA A 186 -17.25 -32.50 18.83
CA ALA A 186 -16.67 -31.85 17.65
C ALA A 186 -17.32 -30.51 17.29
N SER A 187 -18.41 -30.13 17.96
CA SER A 187 -19.14 -28.87 17.75
C SER A 187 -18.64 -27.71 18.61
N GLU A 188 -17.87 -28.02 19.67
CA GLU A 188 -17.20 -27.05 20.56
C GLU A 188 -15.86 -26.54 19.98
#